data_AF-A0AAD5W8H7-F1
#
_entry.id   AF-A0AAD5W8H7-F1
#
_cell.length_a   1.000
_cell.length_b   1.000
_cell.length_c   1.000
_cell.angle_alpha   90.00
_cell.angle_beta   90.00
_cell.angle_gamma   90.00
#
_symmetry.space_group_name_H-M   'P 1'
#
loop_
_entity.id
_entity.type
_entity.pdbx_description
1 polymer ?
#
loop_
_entity_poly.entity_id
_entity_poly.type
_entity_poly.pdbx_seq_one_letter_code
_entity_poly.pdbx_strand_id
1 'polypeptide(L)'
;MTRAYEKLARPRAFRKGELVLALRRPITGRHHDPKFAPNWEGPFIVDQVYDGGAYLLATENGEHPLPILNGRYLKKYYSQSQPPEHAKPQRHPEEDFIANWVEAHEGMTQLFSQQ
;
A
#
# COMPACT_ATOMS: atom_id res chain seq x y z
N MET A 1 -17.30 -9.97 -32.21
CA MET A 1 -17.11 -8.51 -32.15
C MET A 1 -16.92 -8.11 -30.69
N THR A 2 -15.69 -7.90 -30.24
CA THR A 2 -15.38 -7.39 -28.89
C THR A 2 -15.43 -5.86 -28.93
N ARG A 3 -16.16 -5.25 -27.98
CA ARG A 3 -16.45 -3.81 -28.00
C ARG A 3 -15.25 -3.05 -27.42
N ALA A 4 -14.91 -1.91 -28.01
CA ALA A 4 -13.73 -1.11 -27.67
C ALA A 4 -13.68 -0.62 -26.20
N TYR A 5 -14.76 -0.73 -25.43
CA TYR A 5 -14.81 -0.35 -24.01
C TYR A 5 -14.19 -1.39 -23.06
N GLU A 6 -13.94 -2.63 -23.50
CA GLU A 6 -13.44 -3.70 -22.61
C GLU A 6 -11.94 -3.59 -22.29
N LYS A 7 -11.25 -2.56 -22.82
CA LYS A 7 -9.77 -2.51 -22.84
C LYS A 7 -9.08 -1.78 -21.68
N LEU A 8 -9.80 -1.16 -20.74
CA LEU A 8 -9.15 -0.23 -19.78
C LEU A 8 -9.33 -0.57 -18.29
N ALA A 9 -10.19 -1.53 -17.94
CA ALA A 9 -10.30 -1.96 -16.55
C ALA A 9 -9.30 -3.08 -16.29
N ARG A 10 -8.14 -2.76 -15.69
CA ARG A 10 -7.27 -3.80 -15.12
C ARG A 10 -8.08 -4.53 -14.03
N PRO A 11 -8.31 -5.85 -14.15
CA PRO A 11 -8.99 -6.60 -13.10
C PRO A 11 -8.18 -6.44 -11.81
N ARG A 12 -8.79 -5.83 -10.79
CA ARG A 12 -8.16 -5.74 -9.48
C ARG A 12 -8.41 -7.06 -8.76
N ALA A 13 -7.39 -7.91 -8.74
CA ALA A 13 -7.42 -9.17 -8.00
C ALA A 13 -6.63 -9.01 -6.70
N PHE A 14 -7.19 -9.52 -5.61
CA PHE A 14 -6.50 -9.64 -4.32
C PHE A 14 -6.12 -11.09 -4.04
N ARG A 15 -5.08 -11.29 -3.23
CA ARG A 15 -4.61 -12.60 -2.77
C ARG A 15 -4.89 -12.79 -1.29
N LYS A 16 -5.01 -14.04 -0.84
CA LYS A 16 -5.07 -14.38 0.58
C LYS A 16 -3.86 -13.76 1.30
N GLY A 17 -4.09 -13.16 2.47
CA GLY A 17 -3.08 -12.47 3.27
C GLY A 17 -2.86 -11.00 2.90
N GLU A 18 -3.42 -10.48 1.81
CA GLU A 18 -3.28 -9.05 1.49
C GLU A 18 -4.13 -8.18 2.41
N LEU A 19 -3.57 -7.03 2.78
CA LEU A 19 -4.29 -5.99 3.51
C LEU A 19 -5.15 -5.17 2.55
N VAL A 20 -6.41 -4.98 2.93
CA VAL A 20 -7.40 -4.23 2.15
C VAL A 20 -8.26 -3.33 3.03
N LEU A 21 -8.73 -2.24 2.45
CA LEU A 21 -9.82 -1.43 2.99
C LEU A 21 -11.13 -1.85 2.33
N ALA A 22 -12.20 -1.94 3.12
CA ALA A 22 -13.54 -2.25 2.63
C ALA A 22 -14.40 -0.98 2.55
N LEU A 23 -15.19 -0.84 1.49
CA LEU A 23 -16.14 0.26 1.38
C LEU A 23 -17.33 0.04 2.33
N ARG A 24 -17.55 0.97 3.25
CA ARG A 24 -18.73 1.09 4.09
C ARG A 24 -19.96 1.22 3.20
N ARG A 25 -20.83 0.20 3.22
CA ARG A 25 -22.05 0.22 2.42
C ARG A 25 -23.09 1.15 3.07
N PRO A 26 -23.87 1.91 2.28
CA PRO A 26 -25.02 2.66 2.79
C PRO A 26 -26.09 1.78 3.46
N ILE A 27 -26.11 0.48 3.12
CA ILE A 27 -27.13 -0.48 3.58
C ILE A 27 -27.04 -0.72 5.09
N THR A 28 -25.90 -0.43 5.73
CA THR A 28 -25.74 -0.58 7.19
C THR A 28 -26.39 0.58 7.99
N GLY A 29 -27.32 1.35 7.39
CA GLY A 29 -28.27 2.18 8.12
C GLY A 29 -27.70 3.44 8.78
N ARG A 30 -26.46 3.83 8.50
CA ARG A 30 -25.88 5.08 9.03
C ARG A 30 -26.31 6.24 8.14
N HIS A 31 -27.57 6.66 8.29
CA HIS A 31 -28.25 7.73 7.55
C HIS A 31 -27.62 9.14 7.70
N HIS A 32 -26.47 9.27 8.35
CA HIS A 32 -25.90 10.54 8.77
C HIS A 32 -24.38 10.65 8.55
N ASP A 33 -23.85 9.93 7.56
CA ASP A 33 -22.47 10.16 7.14
C ASP A 33 -22.39 11.47 6.32
N PRO A 34 -21.48 12.39 6.66
CA PRO A 34 -21.25 13.60 5.87
C PRO A 34 -21.01 13.22 4.41
N LYS A 35 -21.56 14.00 3.47
CA LYS A 35 -21.46 13.79 2.01
C LYS A 35 -20.02 13.60 1.47
N PHE A 36 -19.01 13.92 2.29
CA PHE A 36 -17.58 13.85 1.99
C PHE A 36 -16.77 13.01 3.00
N ALA A 37 -17.42 12.24 3.87
CA ALA A 37 -16.71 11.37 4.79
C ALA A 37 -16.02 10.22 4.02
N PRO A 38 -14.79 9.84 4.40
CA PRO A 38 -14.14 8.69 3.80
C PRO A 38 -14.91 7.41 4.19
N ASN A 39 -15.55 6.80 3.21
CA ASN A 39 -16.39 5.60 3.39
C ASN A 39 -15.56 4.30 3.45
N TRP A 40 -14.26 4.35 3.77
CA TRP A 40 -13.40 3.17 3.79
C TRP A 40 -13.14 2.74 5.23
N GLU A 41 -13.38 1.47 5.55
CA GLU A 41 -13.17 0.85 6.86
C GLU A 41 -12.04 -0.18 6.81
N GLY A 42 -11.47 -0.46 7.98
CA GLY A 42 -10.38 -1.43 8.13
C GLY A 42 -9.00 -0.79 8.02
N PRO A 43 -7.97 -1.55 8.37
CA PRO A 43 -7.47 -2.63 7.51
C PRO A 43 -8.07 -4.00 7.83
N PHE A 44 -8.31 -4.79 6.79
CA PHE A 44 -8.69 -6.20 6.87
C PHE A 44 -7.70 -7.06 6.10
N ILE A 45 -7.60 -8.33 6.49
CA ILE A 45 -6.81 -9.34 5.79
C ILE A 45 -7.75 -10.14 4.89
N VAL A 46 -7.37 -10.37 3.63
CA VAL A 46 -8.10 -11.31 2.77
C VAL A 46 -7.88 -12.73 3.30
N ASP A 47 -8.93 -13.34 3.86
CA ASP A 47 -8.85 -14.72 4.37
C ASP A 47 -9.14 -15.74 3.26
N GLN A 48 -10.13 -15.48 2.40
CA GLN A 48 -10.44 -16.37 1.27
C GLN A 48 -10.73 -15.58 0.00
N VAL A 49 -10.32 -16.17 -1.13
CA VAL A 49 -10.58 -15.68 -2.48
C VAL A 49 -11.49 -16.68 -3.17
N TYR A 50 -12.65 -16.22 -3.62
CA TYR A 50 -13.60 -17.02 -4.39
C TYR A 50 -13.49 -16.71 -5.88
N ASP A 51 -13.85 -17.69 -6.71
CA ASP A 51 -14.00 -17.50 -8.14
C ASP A 51 -15.01 -16.38 -8.44
N GLY A 52 -14.71 -15.55 -9.44
CA GLY A 52 -15.54 -14.39 -9.79
C GLY A 52 -15.25 -13.10 -9.00
N GLY A 53 -14.16 -13.06 -8.21
CA GLY A 53 -13.68 -11.83 -7.59
C GLY A 53 -14.46 -11.43 -6.33
N ALA A 54 -14.86 -12.43 -5.55
CA ALA A 54 -15.45 -12.26 -4.23
C ALA A 54 -14.44 -12.68 -3.14
N TYR A 55 -14.50 -12.01 -1.98
CA TYR A 55 -13.47 -12.10 -0.96
C TYR A 55 -14.10 -12.17 0.43
N LEU A 56 -13.63 -13.11 1.25
CA LEU A 56 -13.88 -13.14 2.69
C LEU A 56 -12.79 -12.35 3.40
N LEU A 57 -13.18 -11.41 4.25
CA LEU A 57 -12.26 -10.55 4.98
C LEU A 57 -12.25 -10.93 6.45
N ALA A 58 -11.05 -10.96 7.03
CA ALA A 58 -10.82 -11.18 8.45
C ALA A 58 -10.19 -9.96 9.12
N THR A 59 -10.48 -9.76 10.40
CA THR A 59 -9.69 -8.88 11.28
C THR A 59 -8.37 -9.56 11.64
N GLU A 60 -7.48 -8.84 12.32
CA GLU A 60 -6.25 -9.40 12.86
C GLU A 60 -6.48 -10.57 13.83
N ASN A 61 -7.66 -10.61 14.47
CA ASN A 61 -8.07 -11.69 15.38
C ASN A 61 -8.68 -12.90 14.63
N GLY A 62 -8.79 -12.85 13.30
CA GLY A 62 -9.42 -13.92 12.49
C GLY A 62 -10.95 -13.88 12.47
N GLU A 63 -11.58 -12.82 12.97
CA GLU A 63 -13.03 -12.65 12.93
C GLU A 63 -13.50 -12.12 11.57
N HIS A 64 -14.70 -12.47 11.12
CA HIS A 64 -15.28 -12.04 9.85
C HIS A 64 -16.44 -11.03 10.06
N PRO A 65 -16.16 -9.75 10.37
CA PRO A 65 -17.19 -8.76 10.71
C PRO A 65 -18.01 -8.29 9.50
N LEU A 66 -17.57 -8.60 8.29
CA LEU A 66 -18.20 -8.19 7.03
C LEU A 66 -18.65 -9.43 6.24
N PRO A 67 -19.76 -9.35 5.50
CA PRO A 67 -20.13 -10.39 4.57
C PRO A 67 -19.11 -10.49 3.43
N ILE A 68 -19.17 -11.57 2.66
CA ILE A 68 -18.33 -11.73 1.45
C ILE A 68 -18.52 -10.52 0.51
N LEU A 69 -17.41 -9.90 0.10
CA LEU A 69 -17.38 -8.68 -0.70
C LEU A 69 -16.84 -8.91 -2.10
N ASN A 70 -17.42 -8.25 -3.10
CA ASN A 70 -16.81 -8.16 -4.43
C ASN A 70 -15.59 -7.23 -4.39
N GLY A 71 -14.55 -7.54 -5.17
CA GLY A 71 -13.32 -6.75 -5.26
C GLY A 71 -13.52 -5.28 -5.64
N ARG A 72 -14.63 -4.92 -6.28
CA ARG A 72 -15.01 -3.51 -6.56
C ARG A 72 -15.20 -2.67 -5.29
N TYR A 73 -15.51 -3.32 -4.15
CA TYR A 73 -15.69 -2.69 -2.85
C TYR A 73 -14.42 -2.74 -1.99
N LEU A 74 -13.29 -3.16 -2.57
CA LEU A 74 -12.02 -3.30 -1.88
C LEU A 74 -10.94 -2.40 -2.49
N LYS A 75 -10.05 -1.91 -1.63
CA LYS A 75 -8.86 -1.15 -2.03
C LYS A 75 -7.65 -1.75 -1.32
N LYS A 76 -6.56 -1.97 -2.07
CA LYS A 76 -5.31 -2.46 -1.47
C LYS A 76 -4.80 -1.45 -0.44
N TYR A 77 -4.49 -1.94 0.74
CA TYR A 77 -3.88 -1.16 1.81
C TYR A 77 -2.41 -1.53 1.90
N TYR A 78 -1.54 -0.52 1.95
CA TYR A 78 -0.12 -0.69 2.18
C TYR A 78 0.17 -0.18 3.59
N SER A 79 0.64 -1.06 4.46
CA SER A 79 1.18 -0.62 5.74
C SER A 79 2.39 0.29 5.47
N GLN A 80 2.50 1.41 6.17
CA GLN A 80 3.64 2.32 6.03
C GLN A 80 4.99 1.67 6.37
N SER A 81 4.97 0.52 7.04
CA SER A 81 6.16 -0.29 7.35
C SER A 81 6.60 -1.24 6.22
N GLN A 82 5.86 -1.32 5.10
CA GLN A 82 6.30 -2.07 3.91
C GLN A 82 6.80 -1.09 2.85
N PRO A 83 8.13 -1.02 2.59
CA PRO A 83 8.62 -0.38 1.39
C PRO A 83 7.93 -1.03 0.18
N PRO A 84 7.55 -0.28 -0.86
CA PRO A 84 7.03 -0.89 -2.08
C PRO A 84 8.08 -1.88 -2.57
N GLU A 85 7.74 -3.16 -2.69
CA GLU A 85 8.65 -4.23 -3.14
C GLU A 85 9.25 -3.94 -4.54
N HIS A 86 8.64 -3.00 -5.28
CA HIS A 86 9.07 -2.50 -6.58
C HIS A 86 9.62 -1.07 -6.56
N ALA A 87 9.82 -0.47 -5.39
CA ALA A 87 10.62 0.74 -5.28
C ALA A 87 12.05 0.34 -5.65
N LYS A 88 12.36 0.54 -6.94
CA LYS A 88 13.73 0.47 -7.47
C LYS A 88 14.62 1.21 -6.46
N PRO A 89 15.74 0.62 -5.99
CA PRO A 89 16.65 1.37 -5.14
C PRO A 89 17.00 2.65 -5.90
N GLN A 90 16.51 3.78 -5.41
CA GLN A 90 17.05 5.06 -5.81
C GLN A 90 18.46 5.01 -5.25
N ARG A 91 19.46 4.82 -6.12
CA ARG A 91 20.84 5.06 -5.73
C ARG A 91 20.88 6.51 -5.29
N HIS A 92 20.91 6.73 -3.99
CA HIS A 92 21.08 8.06 -3.46
C HIS A 92 22.57 8.40 -3.63
N PRO A 93 22.94 9.52 -4.26
CA PRO A 93 24.32 9.88 -4.53
C PRO A 93 25.19 10.13 -3.29
N GLU A 94 24.64 10.02 -2.07
CA GLU A 94 25.39 10.30 -0.84
C GLU A 94 26.44 9.26 -0.47
N GLU A 95 26.31 7.99 -0.90
CA GLU A 95 27.36 7.00 -0.60
C GLU A 95 28.65 7.30 -1.39
N ASP A 96 28.51 7.75 -2.65
CA ASP A 96 29.63 8.24 -3.46
C ASP A 96 30.13 9.62 -2.97
N PHE A 97 29.24 10.47 -2.44
CA PHE A 97 29.60 11.79 -1.92
C PHE A 97 30.44 11.70 -0.64
N ILE A 98 30.08 10.82 0.32
CA ILE A 98 30.85 10.66 1.56
C ILE A 98 32.22 10.03 1.27
N ALA A 99 32.29 9.03 0.39
CA ALA A 99 33.56 8.42 -0.01
C ALA A 99 34.50 9.44 -0.66
N ASN A 100 33.98 10.24 -1.60
CA ASN A 100 34.77 11.24 -2.33
C ASN A 100 35.09 12.49 -1.49
N TRP A 101 34.28 12.82 -0.48
CA TRP A 101 34.53 13.91 0.46
C TRP A 101 35.60 13.55 1.51
N VAL A 102 35.60 12.30 2.00
CA VAL A 102 36.64 11.78 2.91
C VAL A 102 37.98 11.68 2.17
N GLU A 103 38.01 11.16 0.94
CA GLU A 103 39.23 11.16 0.10
C GLU A 103 39.74 12.57 -0.22
N ALA A 104 38.85 13.54 -0.49
CA ALA A 104 39.24 14.92 -0.80
C ALA A 104 39.75 15.72 0.41
N HIS A 105 39.40 15.32 1.65
CA HIS A 105 39.74 16.05 2.87
C HIS A 105 40.78 15.38 3.78
N GLU A 106 41.25 14.17 3.47
CA GLU A 106 42.42 13.56 4.14
C GLU A 106 43.74 14.34 3.96
N GLY A 107 43.76 15.38 3.12
CA GLY A 107 44.89 16.31 3.00
C GLY A 107 44.92 17.48 4.00
N MET A 108 43.89 17.70 4.83
CA MET A 108 43.79 18.93 5.68
C MET A 108 44.03 18.73 7.17
N THR A 109 44.46 17.55 7.63
CA THR A 109 44.84 17.34 9.05
C THR A 109 46.31 17.65 9.35
N GLN A 110 47.12 18.08 8.36
CA GLN A 110 48.51 18.51 8.59
C GLN A 110 48.72 20.03 8.81
N LEU A 111 47.67 20.86 8.87
CA LEU A 111 47.84 22.33 8.99
C LEU A 111 47.51 22.94 10.37
N PHE A 112 47.10 22.15 11.36
CA PHE A 112 46.83 22.67 12.73
C PHE A 112 47.73 22.03 13.79
N SER A 113 49.02 21.88 13.51
CA SER A 113 50.02 21.47 14.51
C SER A 113 51.25 22.40 14.56
N GLN A 114 51.08 23.70 14.29
CA GLN A 114 51.95 24.74 14.83
C GLN A 114 51.17 26.06 14.96
N GLN A 115 50.65 26.31 16.16
CA GLN A 115 50.70 27.63 16.81
C GLN A 115 50.52 27.47 18.32
#